data_AF-A0A2E5YA28-F1
#
_entry.id   AF-A0A2E5YA28-F1
#
_cell.length_a   1.000
_cell.length_b   1.000
_cell.length_c   1.000
_cell.angle_alpha   90.00
_cell.angle_beta   90.00
_cell.angle_gamma   90.00
#
_symmetry.space_group_name_H-M   'P 1'
#
loop_
_entity.id
_entity.type
_entity.pdbx_description
1 polymer ?
#
loop_
_entity_poly.entity_id
_entity_poly.type
_entity_poly.pdbx_seq_one_letter_code
_entity_poly.pdbx_strand_id
1 'polypeptide(L)'
;MVLPVSIRQNDAFRSPDTQAIKNCMQLARHSPETAAYWQRQAELKKLPEVAQIAQTLERYVNAAMHERHANHWQGKMPATQSYHLNHQLGQKAREDLLAQDKKDITFAVAIDEQAYMQYGFLMNGQTPTPAENTHLKNLMHAWLVGNQMMIKEGQLIHVSEDSTANQKVSPSAFSTTLTDVHNGLEAFCARQGLNARVKQQTYQPQNLSKNIPKSNHRMPEDAAVAPKQHNTPGL
;
A
#
# COMPACT_ATOMS: atom_id res chain seq x y z
N MET A 1 52.75 -2.36 -42.89
CA MET A 1 52.60 -2.90 -41.52
C MET A 1 51.12 -3.07 -41.26
N VAL A 2 50.63 -4.31 -41.24
CA VAL A 2 49.22 -4.64 -40.99
C VAL A 2 49.13 -5.06 -39.53
N LEU A 3 48.34 -4.34 -38.73
CA LEU A 3 47.99 -4.77 -37.38
C LEU A 3 46.86 -5.82 -37.47
N PRO A 4 46.96 -6.97 -36.79
CA PRO A 4 45.89 -7.95 -36.80
C PRO A 4 44.70 -7.43 -35.98
N VAL A 5 43.55 -7.32 -36.64
CA VAL A 5 42.26 -7.13 -35.97
C VAL A 5 41.92 -8.43 -35.24
N SER A 6 42.21 -8.48 -33.94
CA SER A 6 41.69 -9.52 -33.07
C SER A 6 40.20 -9.24 -32.87
N ILE A 7 39.36 -9.82 -33.74
CA ILE A 7 37.93 -9.95 -33.50
C ILE A 7 37.81 -10.91 -32.32
N ARG A 8 37.71 -10.37 -31.09
CA ARG A 8 37.25 -11.16 -29.95
C ARG A 8 35.77 -11.46 -30.16
N GLN A 9 35.51 -12.58 -30.82
CA GLN A 9 34.24 -13.30 -30.74
C GLN A 9 34.08 -13.80 -29.31
N ASN A 10 33.40 -13.04 -28.43
CA ASN A 10 32.66 -13.57 -27.28
C ASN A 10 32.01 -12.42 -26.47
N ASP A 11 30.98 -11.80 -27.04
CA ASP A 11 29.94 -11.19 -26.23
C ASP A 11 28.62 -11.86 -26.61
N ALA A 12 28.48 -13.12 -26.17
CA ALA A 12 27.15 -13.69 -26.01
C ALA A 12 26.33 -12.67 -25.21
N PHE A 13 25.21 -12.23 -25.77
CA PHE A 13 24.30 -11.24 -25.20
C PHE A 13 23.83 -11.73 -23.82
N ARG A 14 24.64 -11.47 -22.79
CA ARG A 14 24.40 -11.94 -21.44
C ARG A 14 23.30 -11.07 -20.88
N SER A 15 22.18 -11.68 -20.53
CA SER A 15 21.14 -10.99 -19.77
C SER A 15 21.79 -10.35 -18.54
N PRO A 16 21.46 -9.09 -18.22
CA PRO A 16 22.00 -8.43 -17.04
C PRO A 16 21.64 -9.24 -15.80
N ASP A 17 22.61 -9.37 -14.89
CA ASP A 17 22.41 -10.06 -13.62
C ASP A 17 21.36 -9.30 -12.76
N THR A 18 20.64 -10.01 -11.91
CA THR A 18 19.62 -9.47 -11.00
C THR A 18 20.16 -8.30 -10.17
N GLN A 19 21.43 -8.37 -9.75
CA GLN A 19 22.07 -7.29 -9.00
C GLN A 19 22.28 -6.03 -9.85
N ALA A 20 22.66 -6.19 -11.12
CA ALA A 20 22.79 -5.08 -12.05
C ALA A 20 21.44 -4.41 -12.31
N ILE A 21 20.39 -5.21 -12.48
CA ILE A 21 19.00 -4.72 -12.60
C ILE A 21 18.61 -3.91 -11.35
N LYS A 22 18.88 -4.40 -10.15
CA LYS A 22 18.60 -3.68 -8.89
C LYS A 22 19.36 -2.35 -8.76
N ASN A 23 20.62 -2.30 -9.18
CA ASN A 23 21.41 -1.08 -9.12
C ASN A 23 20.88 -0.03 -10.12
N CYS A 24 20.54 -0.45 -11.33
CA CYS A 24 19.90 0.41 -12.32
C CYS A 24 18.55 0.93 -11.83
N MET A 25 17.80 0.10 -11.08
CA MET A 25 16.55 0.49 -10.43
C MET A 25 16.73 1.54 -9.33
N GLN A 26 17.79 1.45 -8.54
CA GLN A 26 18.11 2.48 -7.55
C GLN A 26 18.40 3.82 -8.22
N LEU A 27 19.10 3.83 -9.35
CA LEU A 27 19.35 5.05 -10.13
C LEU A 27 18.05 5.59 -10.75
N ALA A 28 17.19 4.72 -11.28
CA ALA A 28 15.90 5.08 -11.85
C ALA A 28 14.95 5.75 -10.83
N ARG A 29 15.11 5.46 -9.53
CA ARG A 29 14.34 6.12 -8.46
C ARG A 29 14.57 7.62 -8.39
N HIS A 30 15.67 8.16 -8.92
CA HIS A 30 16.02 9.57 -8.76
C HIS A 30 15.74 10.42 -10.00
N SER A 31 15.38 9.81 -11.14
CA SER A 31 15.06 10.54 -12.38
C SER A 31 13.94 9.84 -13.16
N PRO A 32 12.83 10.54 -13.45
CA PRO A 32 11.75 9.97 -14.25
C PRO A 32 12.19 9.64 -15.67
N GLU A 33 13.15 10.38 -16.25
CA GLU A 33 13.74 10.06 -17.55
C GLU A 33 14.51 8.75 -17.52
N THR A 34 15.24 8.51 -16.44
CA THR A 34 16.02 7.28 -16.25
C THR A 34 15.07 6.09 -16.09
N ALA A 35 13.98 6.27 -15.33
CA ALA A 35 12.94 5.26 -15.18
C ALA A 35 12.20 4.96 -16.49
N ALA A 36 11.85 5.98 -17.28
CA ALA A 36 11.22 5.82 -18.59
C ALA A 36 12.14 5.13 -19.60
N TYR A 37 13.44 5.46 -19.59
CA TYR A 37 14.44 4.76 -20.40
C TYR A 37 14.50 3.26 -20.06
N TRP A 38 14.53 2.92 -18.78
CA TRP A 38 14.59 1.52 -18.33
C TRP A 38 13.31 0.73 -18.62
N GLN A 39 12.13 1.36 -18.50
CA GLN A 39 10.88 0.76 -18.95
C GLN A 39 10.95 0.37 -20.43
N ARG A 40 11.41 1.28 -21.29
CA ARG A 40 11.55 1.02 -22.73
C ARG A 40 12.54 -0.11 -23.02
N GLN A 41 13.65 -0.17 -22.26
CA GLN A 41 14.62 -1.27 -22.39
C GLN A 41 14.05 -2.62 -21.91
N ALA A 42 13.23 -2.62 -20.87
CA ALA A 42 12.56 -3.81 -20.38
C ALA A 42 11.59 -4.41 -21.41
N GLU A 43 10.78 -3.56 -22.05
CA GLU A 43 9.84 -3.96 -23.11
C GLU A 43 10.55 -4.55 -24.33
N LEU A 44 11.67 -3.94 -24.74
CA LEU A 44 12.47 -4.41 -25.87
C LEU A 44 13.13 -5.77 -25.62
N LYS A 45 13.58 -6.04 -24.38
CA LYS A 45 14.32 -7.27 -24.05
C LYS A 45 13.42 -8.43 -23.58
N LYS A 46 12.12 -8.21 -23.37
CA LYS A 46 11.12 -9.23 -22.97
C LYS A 46 11.59 -10.12 -21.81
N LEU A 47 12.31 -9.56 -20.84
CA LEU A 47 12.84 -10.33 -19.71
C LEU A 47 11.73 -10.56 -18.66
N PRO A 48 11.39 -11.81 -18.32
CA PRO A 48 10.28 -12.11 -17.39
C PRO A 48 10.53 -11.59 -15.97
N GLU A 49 11.78 -11.60 -15.51
CA GLU A 49 12.19 -11.02 -14.22
C GLU A 49 12.02 -9.49 -14.18
N VAL A 50 12.00 -8.85 -15.35
CA VAL A 50 11.84 -7.40 -15.48
C VAL A 50 10.37 -7.02 -15.60
N ALA A 51 9.44 -7.93 -15.86
CA ALA A 51 8.02 -7.58 -16.02
C ALA A 51 7.40 -6.98 -14.73
N GLN A 52 7.67 -7.57 -13.56
CA GLN A 52 7.19 -7.03 -12.27
C GLN A 52 7.89 -5.71 -11.91
N ILE A 53 9.18 -5.60 -12.26
CA ILE A 53 9.99 -4.41 -12.03
C ILE A 53 9.56 -3.27 -12.97
N ALA A 54 9.24 -3.58 -14.22
CA ALA A 54 8.74 -2.66 -15.23
C ALA A 54 7.38 -2.08 -14.81
N GLN A 55 6.46 -2.90 -14.28
CA GLN A 55 5.21 -2.39 -13.70
C GLN A 55 5.45 -1.43 -12.53
N THR A 56 6.49 -1.68 -11.73
CA THR A 56 6.83 -0.81 -10.61
C THR A 56 7.47 0.50 -11.10
N LEU A 57 8.32 0.44 -12.12
CA LEU A 57 8.88 1.63 -12.79
C LEU A 57 7.80 2.45 -13.48
N GLU A 58 6.89 1.81 -14.20
CA GLU A 58 5.77 2.46 -14.89
C GLU A 58 4.92 3.26 -13.89
N ARG A 59 4.60 2.67 -12.74
CA ARG A 59 3.90 3.38 -11.65
C ARG A 59 4.71 4.59 -11.15
N TYR A 60 6.01 4.42 -10.97
CA TYR A 60 6.89 5.51 -10.53
C TYR A 60 6.99 6.64 -11.56
N VAL A 61 7.21 6.31 -12.85
CA VAL A 61 7.27 7.29 -13.95
C VAL A 61 5.95 8.05 -14.05
N ASN A 62 4.82 7.35 -14.00
CA ASN A 62 3.51 7.98 -14.07
C ASN A 62 3.27 8.92 -12.87
N ALA A 63 3.71 8.54 -11.66
CA ALA A 63 3.64 9.40 -10.50
C ALA A 63 4.54 10.65 -10.65
N ALA A 64 5.81 10.47 -11.02
CA ALA A 64 6.78 11.55 -11.16
C ALA A 64 6.48 12.52 -12.32
N MET A 65 5.90 12.03 -13.43
CA MET A 65 5.44 12.89 -14.53
C MET A 65 4.24 13.74 -14.12
N HIS A 66 3.36 13.24 -13.25
CA HIS A 66 2.26 14.05 -12.70
C HIS A 66 2.76 15.17 -11.78
N GLU A 67 3.84 14.97 -11.02
CA GLU A 67 4.44 16.02 -10.18
C GLU A 67 4.97 17.21 -11.02
N ARG A 68 5.48 16.96 -12.24
CA ARG A 68 6.01 18.02 -13.12
C ARG A 68 4.97 18.96 -13.71
N HIS A 69 3.70 18.57 -13.69
CA HIS A 69 2.61 19.40 -14.20
C HIS A 69 1.91 20.21 -13.09
N ALA A 70 2.36 20.10 -11.83
CA ALA A 70 1.92 21.00 -10.79
C ALA A 70 2.50 22.39 -11.05
N ASN A 71 1.62 23.37 -11.29
CA ASN A 71 2.01 24.77 -11.51
C ASN A 71 2.63 25.35 -10.23
N HIS A 72 3.93 25.12 -10.01
CA HIS A 72 4.69 25.63 -8.86
C HIS A 72 4.62 27.17 -8.75
N TRP A 73 4.40 27.85 -9.88
CA TRP A 73 4.24 29.30 -9.97
C TRP A 73 2.88 29.84 -9.48
N GLN A 74 1.88 28.96 -9.29
CA GLN A 74 0.55 29.36 -8.79
C GLN A 74 0.41 29.18 -7.26
N GLY A 75 1.51 28.91 -6.55
CA GLY A 75 1.48 28.62 -5.10
C GLY A 75 0.77 27.31 -4.76
N LYS A 76 0.40 26.50 -5.76
CA LYS A 76 -0.13 25.15 -5.56
C LYS A 76 1.06 24.20 -5.51
N MET A 77 1.37 23.73 -4.31
CA MET A 77 2.40 22.72 -4.10
C MET A 77 1.99 21.41 -4.80
N PRO A 78 2.96 20.64 -5.33
CA PRO A 78 2.68 19.34 -5.94
C PRO A 78 2.14 18.39 -4.88
N ALA A 79 1.14 17.60 -5.24
CA ALA A 79 0.62 16.59 -4.32
C ALA A 79 1.73 15.60 -3.93
N THR A 80 1.80 15.25 -2.64
CA THR A 80 2.86 14.36 -2.13
C THR A 80 2.84 12.99 -2.81
N GLN A 81 3.99 12.32 -2.89
CA GLN A 81 4.11 10.96 -3.46
C GLN A 81 3.11 9.98 -2.84
N SER A 82 2.83 10.12 -1.54
CA SER A 82 1.82 9.31 -0.84
C SER A 82 0.40 9.58 -1.35
N TYR A 83 0.06 10.82 -1.71
CA TYR A 83 -1.22 11.16 -2.34
C TYR A 83 -1.39 10.45 -3.67
N HIS A 84 -0.41 10.59 -4.57
CA HIS A 84 -0.48 9.96 -5.89
C HIS A 84 -0.57 8.44 -5.82
N LEU A 85 0.22 7.81 -4.96
CA LEU A 85 0.21 6.36 -4.78
C LEU A 85 -1.16 5.87 -4.27
N ASN A 86 -1.69 6.48 -3.21
CA ASN A 86 -2.99 6.05 -2.65
C ASN A 86 -4.14 6.31 -3.63
N HIS A 87 -4.07 7.39 -4.40
CA HIS A 87 -5.06 7.67 -5.44
C HIS A 87 -5.04 6.61 -6.55
N GLN A 88 -3.85 6.25 -7.08
CA GLN A 88 -3.71 5.19 -8.09
C GLN A 88 -4.17 3.82 -7.56
N LEU A 89 -3.78 3.47 -6.33
CA LEU A 89 -4.22 2.23 -5.69
C LEU A 89 -5.74 2.20 -5.49
N GLY A 90 -6.35 3.32 -5.12
CA GLY A 90 -7.80 3.46 -5.00
C GLY A 90 -8.53 3.33 -6.34
N GLN A 91 -8.01 3.95 -7.41
CA GLN A 91 -8.59 3.82 -8.76
C GLN A 91 -8.57 2.38 -9.26
N LYS A 92 -7.43 1.69 -9.11
CA LYS A 92 -7.34 0.28 -9.48
C LYS A 92 -8.28 -0.60 -8.65
N ALA A 93 -8.32 -0.37 -7.34
CA ALA A 93 -9.23 -1.10 -6.45
C ALA A 93 -10.71 -0.91 -6.84
N ARG A 94 -11.09 0.30 -7.25
CA ARG A 94 -12.42 0.55 -7.80
C ARG A 94 -12.70 -0.27 -9.05
N GLU A 95 -11.79 -0.26 -10.02
CA GLU A 95 -11.95 -1.00 -11.28
C GLU A 95 -12.11 -2.50 -11.03
N ASP A 96 -11.27 -3.07 -10.16
CA ASP A 96 -11.31 -4.48 -9.78
C ASP A 96 -12.63 -4.84 -9.05
N LEU A 97 -13.16 -3.92 -8.23
CA LEU A 97 -14.43 -4.11 -7.52
C LEU A 97 -15.65 -3.93 -8.41
N LEU A 98 -15.62 -3.03 -9.38
CA LEU A 98 -16.71 -2.83 -10.35
C LEU A 98 -16.77 -3.97 -11.38
N ALA A 99 -15.64 -4.59 -11.68
CA ALA A 99 -15.59 -5.80 -12.52
C ALA A 99 -16.23 -7.02 -11.84
N GLN A 100 -16.39 -6.97 -10.51
CA GLN A 100 -17.08 -7.98 -9.73
C GLN A 100 -18.52 -7.54 -9.49
N ASP A 101 -19.47 -8.38 -9.87
CA ASP A 101 -20.92 -8.11 -9.84
C ASP A 101 -21.39 -7.37 -8.57
N LYS A 102 -22.30 -6.39 -8.72
CA LYS A 102 -22.66 -5.36 -7.73
C LYS A 102 -22.67 -5.87 -6.27
N LYS A 103 -21.64 -5.50 -5.50
CA LYS A 103 -21.51 -5.84 -4.08
C LYS A 103 -21.87 -4.64 -3.20
N ASP A 104 -22.77 -4.87 -2.24
CA ASP A 104 -23.06 -3.91 -1.18
C ASP A 104 -21.93 -3.94 -0.16
N ILE A 105 -21.26 -2.81 0.03
CA ILE A 105 -20.10 -2.68 0.92
C ILE A 105 -20.55 -2.05 2.23
N THR A 106 -20.14 -2.61 3.36
CA THR A 106 -20.29 -1.96 4.68
C THR A 106 -18.92 -1.71 5.28
N PHE A 107 -18.59 -0.45 5.52
CA PHE A 107 -17.42 -0.01 6.27
C PHE A 107 -17.79 0.10 7.75
N ALA A 108 -17.15 -0.70 8.59
CA ALA A 108 -17.23 -0.55 10.05
C ALA A 108 -16.00 0.20 10.52
N VAL A 109 -16.17 1.38 11.13
CA VAL A 109 -15.05 2.25 11.54
C VAL A 109 -15.23 2.66 13.00
N ALA A 110 -14.16 2.56 13.78
CA ALA A 110 -14.09 3.04 15.15
C ALA A 110 -12.81 3.87 15.35
N ILE A 111 -12.90 4.94 16.12
CA ILE A 111 -11.75 5.77 16.50
C ILE A 111 -11.81 6.02 18.01
N ASP A 112 -10.69 5.96 18.70
CA ASP A 112 -10.60 6.31 20.13
C ASP A 112 -10.24 7.77 20.34
N GLU A 113 -10.23 8.21 21.61
CA GLU A 113 -9.84 9.56 22.01
C GLU A 113 -8.39 9.93 21.65
N GLN A 114 -7.52 8.93 21.47
CA GLN A 114 -6.11 9.11 21.11
C GLN A 114 -5.86 9.08 19.60
N ALA A 115 -6.93 9.03 18.80
CA ALA A 115 -6.95 8.91 17.35
C ALA A 115 -6.50 7.55 16.79
N TYR A 116 -6.46 6.48 17.60
CA TYR A 116 -6.31 5.12 17.07
C TYR A 116 -7.56 4.70 16.33
N MET A 117 -7.37 4.31 15.06
CA MET A 117 -8.45 3.90 14.18
C MET A 117 -8.45 2.38 14.04
N GLN A 118 -9.62 1.78 14.25
CA GLN A 118 -9.93 0.41 13.88
C GLN A 118 -10.96 0.44 12.75
N TYR A 119 -10.78 -0.45 11.78
CA TYR A 119 -11.72 -0.56 10.69
C TYR A 119 -11.85 -2.01 10.23
N GLY A 120 -13.02 -2.33 9.72
CA GLY A 120 -13.37 -3.61 9.15
C GLY A 120 -14.35 -3.43 8.00
N PHE A 121 -14.50 -4.47 7.18
CA PHE A 121 -15.34 -4.42 6.01
C PHE A 121 -16.21 -5.66 5.92
N LEU A 122 -17.41 -5.47 5.40
CA LEU A 122 -18.31 -6.53 4.97
C LEU A 122 -18.70 -6.28 3.52
N MET A 123 -18.82 -7.35 2.74
CA MET A 123 -19.35 -7.31 1.37
C MET A 123 -20.51 -8.28 1.31
N ASN A 124 -21.70 -7.79 0.91
CA ASN A 124 -22.95 -8.57 0.90
C ASN A 124 -23.23 -9.27 2.25
N GLY A 125 -22.87 -8.63 3.36
CA GLY A 125 -23.03 -9.17 4.71
C GLY A 125 -22.01 -10.24 5.12
N GLN A 126 -21.05 -10.59 4.26
CA GLN A 126 -20.00 -11.56 4.53
C GLN A 126 -18.62 -10.90 4.67
N THR A 127 -17.70 -11.60 5.35
CA THR A 127 -16.30 -11.19 5.44
C THR A 127 -15.67 -11.27 4.04
N PRO A 128 -15.04 -10.19 3.54
CA PRO A 128 -14.42 -10.20 2.23
C PRO A 128 -13.22 -11.16 2.20
N THR A 129 -12.94 -11.69 1.01
CA THR A 129 -11.69 -12.42 0.73
C THR A 129 -10.47 -11.53 0.95
N PRO A 130 -9.25 -12.09 1.12
CA PRO A 130 -8.04 -11.29 1.33
C PRO A 130 -7.76 -10.27 0.21
N ALA A 131 -8.08 -10.63 -1.04
CA ALA A 131 -7.92 -9.73 -2.19
C ALA A 131 -8.91 -8.56 -2.10
N GLU A 132 -10.20 -8.84 -1.91
CA GLU A 132 -11.25 -7.82 -1.72
C GLU A 132 -10.95 -6.90 -0.54
N ASN A 133 -10.51 -7.45 0.59
CA ASN A 133 -10.11 -6.67 1.75
C ASN A 133 -8.98 -5.69 1.42
N THR A 134 -8.04 -6.08 0.56
CA THR A 134 -6.96 -5.19 0.09
C THR A 134 -7.51 -4.07 -0.79
N HIS A 135 -8.45 -4.36 -1.67
CA HIS A 135 -9.12 -3.34 -2.49
C HIS A 135 -9.90 -2.33 -1.63
N LEU A 136 -10.65 -2.80 -0.63
CA LEU A 136 -11.42 -1.94 0.28
C LEU A 136 -10.51 -1.07 1.15
N LYS A 137 -9.37 -1.61 1.61
CA LYS A 137 -8.32 -0.83 2.29
C LYS A 137 -7.79 0.30 1.41
N ASN A 138 -7.48 0.00 0.15
CA ASN A 138 -6.97 0.99 -0.79
C ASN A 138 -8.00 2.09 -1.07
N LEU A 139 -9.28 1.75 -1.19
CA LEU A 139 -10.36 2.75 -1.32
C LEU A 139 -10.46 3.65 -0.09
N MET A 140 -10.43 3.07 1.11
CA MET A 140 -10.49 3.83 2.35
C MET A 140 -9.28 4.75 2.49
N HIS A 141 -8.07 4.27 2.17
CA HIS A 141 -6.86 5.11 2.18
C HIS A 141 -6.92 6.22 1.14
N ALA A 142 -7.43 5.96 -0.07
CA ALA A 142 -7.62 6.98 -1.09
C ALA A 142 -8.57 8.09 -0.60
N TRP A 143 -9.67 7.71 0.07
CA TRP A 143 -10.58 8.67 0.69
C TRP A 143 -9.92 9.47 1.82
N LEU A 144 -9.20 8.81 2.73
CA LEU A 144 -8.49 9.48 3.82
C LEU A 144 -7.51 10.53 3.29
N VAL A 145 -6.69 10.15 2.31
CA VAL A 145 -5.68 11.04 1.75
C VAL A 145 -6.32 12.17 0.94
N GLY A 146 -7.45 11.93 0.28
CA GLY A 146 -8.28 12.97 -0.33
C GLY A 146 -8.80 14.01 0.67
N ASN A 147 -8.93 13.65 1.94
CA ASN A 147 -9.33 14.53 3.04
C ASN A 147 -8.15 14.96 3.93
N GLN A 148 -6.91 14.91 3.40
CA GLN A 148 -5.69 15.30 4.13
C GLN A 148 -5.49 14.51 5.44
N MET A 149 -5.85 13.23 5.45
CA MET A 149 -5.67 12.32 6.57
C MET A 149 -4.92 11.07 6.15
N MET A 150 -4.17 10.46 7.07
CA MET A 150 -3.54 9.16 6.86
C MET A 150 -3.44 8.37 8.16
N ILE A 151 -3.31 7.04 8.03
CA ILE A 151 -3.06 6.16 9.17
C ILE A 151 -1.57 5.90 9.27
N LYS A 152 -0.96 6.29 10.39
CA LYS A 152 0.44 6.02 10.73
C LYS A 152 0.49 5.27 12.05
N GLU A 153 1.07 4.07 12.05
CA GLU A 153 1.16 3.22 13.25
C GLU A 153 -0.20 2.96 13.93
N GLY A 154 -1.28 2.92 13.14
CA GLY A 154 -2.65 2.74 13.64
C GLY A 154 -3.32 4.03 14.14
N GLN A 155 -2.61 5.15 14.20
CA GLN A 155 -3.16 6.46 14.54
C GLN A 155 -3.54 7.25 13.29
N LEU A 156 -4.68 7.92 13.35
CA LEU A 156 -5.15 8.84 12.33
C LEU A 156 -4.52 10.22 12.55
N ILE A 157 -3.77 10.67 11.55
CA ILE A 157 -3.05 11.95 11.59
C ILE A 157 -3.41 12.81 10.38
N HIS A 158 -3.30 14.12 10.54
CA HIS A 158 -3.38 15.04 9.41
C HIS A 158 -2.11 14.94 8.55
N VAL A 159 -2.31 14.94 7.24
CA VAL A 159 -1.25 15.07 6.25
C VAL A 159 -1.03 16.57 6.06
N SER A 160 -0.16 17.16 6.89
CA SER A 160 0.32 18.53 6.71
C SER A 160 1.72 18.49 6.09
N GLU A 161 1.96 19.35 5.10
CA GLU A 161 3.23 19.44 4.37
C GLU A 161 4.34 20.14 5.21
N ASP A 162 3.97 20.92 6.23
CA ASP A 162 4.90 21.77 7.00
C ASP A 162 5.24 21.26 8.41
N SER A 163 4.49 20.28 8.95
CA SER A 163 4.64 19.91 10.34
C SER A 163 5.57 18.71 10.52
N THR A 164 6.74 18.96 11.12
CA THR A 164 7.57 17.94 11.79
C THR A 164 6.81 17.18 12.90
N ALA A 165 5.64 17.68 13.30
CA ALA A 165 4.72 17.05 14.24
C ALA A 165 3.51 16.44 13.52
N ASN A 166 3.35 15.11 13.58
CA ASN A 166 2.13 14.45 13.10
C ASN A 166 0.95 14.90 13.98
N GLN A 167 0.12 15.82 13.50
CA GLN A 167 -1.02 16.30 14.27
C GLN A 167 -2.13 15.24 14.27
N LYS A 168 -2.55 14.82 15.45
CA LYS A 168 -3.64 13.86 15.61
C LYS A 168 -4.96 14.45 15.13
N VAL A 169 -5.71 13.67 14.37
CA VAL A 169 -7.07 14.05 13.98
C VAL A 169 -7.99 13.95 15.19
N SER A 170 -8.79 14.98 15.45
CA SER A 170 -9.82 14.90 16.49
C SER A 170 -10.88 13.86 16.13
N PRO A 171 -11.26 12.95 17.04
CA PRO A 171 -12.29 11.94 16.77
C PRO A 171 -13.62 12.52 16.35
N SER A 172 -14.00 13.67 16.93
CA SER A 172 -15.20 14.42 16.57
C SER A 172 -15.12 14.95 15.14
N ALA A 173 -14.00 15.57 14.77
CA ALA A 173 -13.78 16.07 13.42
C ALA A 173 -13.78 14.93 12.39
N PHE A 174 -13.12 13.81 12.71
CA PHE A 174 -13.14 12.63 11.85
C PHE A 174 -14.55 12.09 11.65
N SER A 175 -15.34 11.99 12.73
CA SER A 175 -16.72 11.50 12.66
C SER A 175 -17.58 12.38 11.76
N THR A 176 -17.47 13.71 11.90
CA THR A 176 -18.15 14.67 11.02
C THR A 176 -17.75 14.48 9.57
N THR A 177 -16.45 14.38 9.28
CA THR A 177 -15.95 14.17 7.92
C THR A 177 -16.39 12.82 7.35
N LEU A 178 -16.43 11.76 8.17
CA LEU A 178 -16.82 10.42 7.77
C LEU A 178 -18.27 10.35 7.28
N THR A 179 -19.17 11.06 7.97
CA THR A 179 -20.61 11.09 7.69
C THR A 179 -21.06 12.31 6.86
N ASP A 180 -20.13 13.10 6.33
CA ASP A 180 -20.45 14.27 5.53
C ASP A 180 -21.22 13.86 4.26
N VAL A 181 -22.33 14.55 3.97
CA VAL A 181 -23.23 14.21 2.85
C VAL A 181 -22.55 14.35 1.48
N HIS A 182 -21.61 15.28 1.37
CA HIS A 182 -20.93 15.58 0.12
C HIS A 182 -19.53 14.95 0.05
N ASN A 183 -18.80 14.90 1.16
CA ASN A 183 -17.40 14.49 1.20
C ASN A 183 -17.13 13.24 2.03
N GLY A 184 -18.16 12.69 2.67
CA GLY A 184 -18.06 11.49 3.48
C GLY A 184 -17.72 10.24 2.67
N LEU A 185 -17.37 9.18 3.39
CA LEU A 185 -16.89 7.94 2.78
C LEU A 185 -17.97 7.26 1.93
N GLU A 186 -19.23 7.32 2.36
CA GLU A 186 -20.37 6.84 1.56
C GLU A 186 -20.50 7.64 0.25
N ALA A 187 -20.48 8.98 0.34
CA ALA A 187 -20.59 9.86 -0.82
C ALA A 187 -19.42 9.67 -1.79
N PHE A 188 -18.21 9.46 -1.27
CA PHE A 188 -17.04 9.12 -2.06
C PHE A 188 -17.23 7.80 -2.82
N CYS A 189 -17.63 6.73 -2.14
CA CYS A 189 -17.89 5.44 -2.79
C CYS A 189 -19.01 5.54 -3.84
N ALA A 190 -20.09 6.27 -3.56
CA ALA A 190 -21.17 6.50 -4.51
C ALA A 190 -20.69 7.22 -5.78
N ARG A 191 -19.83 8.24 -5.65
CA ARG A 191 -19.19 8.89 -6.81
C ARG A 191 -18.31 7.95 -7.62
N GLN A 192 -17.76 6.91 -7.00
CA GLN A 192 -16.99 5.87 -7.66
C GLN A 192 -17.87 4.75 -8.23
N GLY A 193 -19.21 4.87 -8.17
CA GLY A 193 -20.16 3.88 -8.68
C GLY A 193 -20.36 2.67 -7.76
N LEU A 194 -19.91 2.75 -6.51
CA LEU A 194 -20.01 1.67 -5.53
C LEU A 194 -21.14 1.96 -4.52
N ASN A 195 -21.94 0.94 -4.20
CA ASN A 195 -22.93 1.04 -3.13
C ASN A 195 -22.27 0.73 -1.79
N ALA A 196 -22.09 1.75 -0.95
CA ALA A 196 -21.42 1.63 0.33
C ALA A 196 -22.25 2.22 1.46
N ARG A 197 -22.14 1.61 2.63
CA ARG A 197 -22.64 2.12 3.91
C ARG A 197 -21.53 2.19 4.93
N VAL A 198 -21.59 3.17 5.82
CA VAL A 198 -20.63 3.40 6.89
C VAL A 198 -21.34 3.23 8.22
N LYS A 199 -20.80 2.36 9.07
CA LYS A 199 -21.23 2.12 10.44
C LYS A 199 -20.13 2.55 11.38
N GLN A 200 -20.39 3.61 12.13
CA GLN A 200 -19.51 4.00 13.21
C GLN A 200 -19.73 3.08 14.42
N GLN A 201 -18.64 2.54 14.95
CA GLN A 201 -18.65 1.63 16.09
C GLN A 201 -17.90 2.27 17.26
N THR A 202 -18.26 1.85 18.48
CA THR A 202 -17.49 2.17 19.68
C THR A 202 -16.14 1.46 19.61
N TYR A 203 -15.07 2.18 19.89
CA TYR A 203 -13.73 1.62 19.92
C TYR A 203 -13.60 0.53 20.98
N GLN A 204 -13.05 -0.63 20.61
CA GLN A 204 -12.78 -1.72 21.54
C GLN A 204 -11.28 -2.11 21.47
N PRO A 205 -10.51 -1.91 22.56
CA PRO A 205 -9.06 -2.14 22.54
C PRO A 205 -8.65 -3.61 22.31
N GLN A 206 -9.55 -4.57 22.52
CA GLN A 206 -9.28 -6.02 22.34
C GLN A 206 -9.00 -6.46 20.89
N ASN A 207 -9.18 -5.60 19.88
CA ASN A 207 -8.97 -5.95 18.47
C ASN A 207 -7.63 -5.47 17.87
N LEU A 208 -6.80 -4.75 18.63
CA LEU A 208 -5.46 -4.32 18.19
C LEU A 208 -4.53 -5.51 17.85
N SER A 209 -4.79 -6.70 18.41
CA SER A 209 -3.97 -7.91 18.24
C SER A 209 -4.50 -8.93 17.20
N LYS A 210 -5.65 -8.69 16.57
CA LYS A 210 -6.27 -9.66 15.64
C LYS A 210 -6.01 -9.41 14.15
N ASN A 211 -5.31 -8.32 13.80
CA ASN A 211 -4.90 -8.04 12.41
C ASN A 211 -3.48 -8.55 12.06
N ILE A 212 -2.85 -9.32 12.96
CA ILE A 212 -1.75 -10.21 12.59
C ILE A 212 -2.36 -11.61 12.47
N PRO A 213 -2.45 -12.23 11.28
CA PRO A 213 -2.80 -13.63 11.21
C PRO A 213 -1.74 -14.40 12.01
N LYS A 214 -2.12 -14.96 13.16
CA LYS A 214 -1.34 -16.04 13.76
C LYS A 214 -1.36 -17.17 12.74
N SER A 215 -0.29 -17.29 11.95
CA SER A 215 -0.07 -18.50 11.19
C SER A 215 0.00 -19.63 12.21
N ASN A 216 -0.94 -20.56 12.12
CA ASN A 216 -0.80 -21.87 12.72
C ASN A 216 0.32 -22.59 11.95
N HIS A 217 1.57 -22.27 12.27
CA HIS A 217 2.68 -23.19 12.09
C HIS A 217 3.00 -23.79 13.44
N ARG A 218 2.29 -24.88 13.73
CA ARG A 218 2.84 -26.02 14.45
C ARG A 218 4.20 -26.34 13.80
N MET A 219 5.28 -26.07 14.51
CA MET A 219 6.50 -26.84 14.36
C MET A 219 6.58 -27.78 15.57
N PRO A 220 6.98 -29.04 15.37
CA PRO A 220 7.03 -30.04 16.43
C PRO A 220 8.11 -29.64 17.44
N GLU A 221 7.69 -29.55 18.70
CA GLU A 221 8.56 -29.37 19.85
C GLU A 221 9.16 -30.74 20.21
N ASP A 222 10.19 -31.15 19.47
CA ASP A 222 11.10 -32.22 19.86
C ASP A 222 12.49 -31.62 20.06
N ALA A 223 12.84 -31.40 21.33
CA ALA A 223 14.17 -31.56 21.93
C ALA A 223 14.32 -30.65 23.17
N ALA A 224 13.69 -31.04 24.28
CA ALA A 224 14.15 -30.61 25.60
C ALA A 224 14.10 -31.80 26.55
N VAL A 225 15.27 -32.40 26.68
CA VAL A 225 15.68 -33.47 27.59
C VAL A 225 15.12 -33.26 29.01
N ALA A 226 14.43 -34.27 29.52
CA ALA A 226 13.92 -34.32 30.88
C ALA A 226 15.04 -34.42 31.93
N PRO A 227 15.00 -33.64 33.02
CA PRO A 227 15.69 -34.00 34.25
C PRO A 227 14.79 -34.90 35.11
N LYS A 228 15.23 -36.15 35.28
CA LYS A 228 14.66 -37.14 36.21
C LYS A 228 14.70 -36.59 37.64
N GLN A 229 13.54 -36.48 38.28
CA GLN A 229 13.44 -36.36 39.72
C GLN A 229 13.90 -37.68 40.36
N HIS A 230 14.96 -37.62 41.15
CA HIS A 230 15.33 -38.72 42.04
C HIS A 230 14.87 -38.37 43.45
N ASN A 231 13.81 -39.05 43.87
CA ASN A 231 13.40 -39.18 45.26
C ASN A 231 14.50 -39.93 46.03
N THR A 232 15.10 -39.29 47.03
CA THR A 232 15.76 -39.97 48.14
C THR A 232 14.70 -40.30 49.20
N PRO A 233 14.49 -41.58 49.57
CA PRO A 233 13.82 -41.92 50.81
C PRO A 233 14.80 -41.84 51.97
N GLY A 234 14.29 -41.41 53.13
CA GLY A 234 15.05 -41.43 54.38
C GLY A 234 15.31 -42.85 54.88
N LEU A 235 16.50 -43.02 55.46
CA LEU A 235 16.78 -43.64 56.75
C LEU A 235 18.20 -43.23 57.17
#